data_AF-A0A926L3I3-F1
#
_entry.id   AF-A0A926L3I3-F1
#
_cell.length_a   1.000
_cell.length_b   1.000
_cell.length_c   1.000
_cell.angle_alpha   90.00
_cell.angle_beta   90.00
_cell.angle_gamma   90.00
#
_symmetry.space_group_name_H-M   'P 1'
#
loop_
_entity.id
_entity.type
_entity.pdbx_description
1 polymer ?
#
loop_
_entity_poly.entity_id
_entity_poly.type
_entity_poly.pdbx_seq_one_letter_code
_entity_poly.pdbx_strand_id
1 'polypeptide(L)'
;MTDVYLDSPPLTAEQRAVVEQPWDARVLVTAGAGAGKTHTLVRRLDALCGHEDPEESLDAADILVLTFSRAAARELRERITRHGDRARRVRAQTFDAWAYGVLAQAYPDRDWATTSFDERIRAATEAVEEGALESGDSVPPSHVVIDEVQDLLGDRRELVEALLDRYQDSCGFTVVGDAAQSVYGFQIEDPAERNDETGRFFEWLRSSYPDDLVELHLTENFRAVTPESRVALSYGPRLQRVRDADDAATLYEELRDLLVDPVNTLADLTDEYTLQGLRDLDDSCAVLTRDNRQALVVSRLLHENGIEHRLRRPLEERPVPHWVAELLRRTEAAGLPEDRFRSLLEQIPLAHKPNAGALWTVLRRATRSPGRSALDLDRLRRLVADGRFPDEAADPETARIVVSTVHRAKGLEFDRVIVLTPPTVAELHKQYGTEADLPAEARALYVAMTRARQDLYHVRSPEVPIIKRAGTRKNGRRFVGGWRSYDRFGVVAEAGDVCRDNPPGHATDATATQTYLLHEVGPGQEVLLRKRHDLPAGEAQSPPYALLHRGREIGEASERFRQELFRVQKVNRTWDPWWPDEIRGLRIDTLETVTGSVAAGANAGLGDRGIWTVPRITGIGMFRRADNEEEQGA
;
A
#
# COMPACT_ATOMS: atom_id res chain seq x y z
N MET A 1 -9.92 8.24 -39.49
CA MET A 1 -9.36 7.75 -38.21
C MET A 1 -10.20 8.38 -37.11
N THR A 2 -10.99 7.58 -36.40
CA THR A 2 -11.65 8.04 -35.16
C THR A 2 -10.55 8.30 -34.15
N ASP A 3 -10.42 9.55 -33.75
CA ASP A 3 -9.45 10.01 -32.75
C ASP A 3 -9.67 9.22 -31.45
N VAL A 4 -8.67 8.42 -31.04
CA VAL A 4 -8.71 7.55 -29.86
C VAL A 4 -8.89 8.39 -28.57
N TYR A 5 -8.71 9.71 -28.67
CA TYR A 5 -8.89 10.69 -27.60
C TYR A 5 -10.24 11.41 -27.62
N LEU A 6 -11.24 11.01 -28.42
CA LEU A 6 -12.56 11.67 -28.45
C LEU A 6 -13.23 11.79 -27.06
N ASP A 7 -12.93 10.85 -26.15
CA ASP A 7 -13.42 10.85 -24.76
C ASP A 7 -12.39 11.40 -23.75
N SER A 8 -11.23 11.86 -24.21
CA SER A 8 -10.18 12.43 -23.34
C SER A 8 -10.23 13.96 -23.36
N PRO A 9 -10.06 14.63 -22.20
CA PRO A 9 -10.04 16.08 -22.15
C PRO A 9 -8.91 16.65 -23.02
N PRO A 10 -9.11 17.84 -23.62
CA PRO A 10 -8.04 18.51 -24.38
C PRO A 10 -6.89 18.89 -23.46
N LEU A 11 -5.66 18.82 -23.99
CA LEU A 11 -4.46 19.28 -23.28
C LEU A 11 -4.49 20.79 -23.10
N THR A 12 -4.12 21.26 -21.91
CA THR A 12 -3.80 22.68 -21.68
C THR A 12 -2.55 23.10 -22.44
N ALA A 13 -2.28 24.41 -22.50
CA ALA A 13 -1.03 24.92 -23.08
C ALA A 13 0.21 24.38 -22.33
N GLU A 14 0.15 24.31 -21.00
CA GLU A 14 1.23 23.76 -20.16
C GLU A 14 1.44 22.26 -20.40
N GLN A 15 0.35 21.48 -20.44
CA GLN A 15 0.44 20.04 -20.71
C GLN A 15 0.93 19.77 -22.13
N ARG A 16 0.50 20.58 -23.11
CA ARG A 16 0.98 20.50 -24.50
C ARG A 16 2.47 20.80 -24.59
N ALA A 17 2.96 21.82 -23.89
CA ALA A 17 4.39 22.15 -23.86
C ALA A 17 5.26 21.01 -23.31
N VAL A 18 4.72 20.17 -22.41
CA VAL A 18 5.37 18.92 -21.96
C VAL A 18 5.30 17.85 -23.04
N VAL A 19 4.15 17.66 -23.69
CA VAL A 19 3.95 16.59 -24.69
C VAL A 19 4.77 16.81 -25.95
N GLU A 20 4.99 18.06 -26.36
CA GLU A 20 5.68 18.43 -27.61
C GLU A 20 7.21 18.48 -27.53
N GLN A 21 7.81 18.19 -26.37
CA GLN A 21 9.28 18.12 -26.28
C GLN A 21 9.81 16.90 -27.06
N PRO A 22 10.98 17.01 -27.71
CA PRO A 22 11.59 15.89 -28.41
C PRO A 22 12.02 14.77 -27.46
N TRP A 23 12.33 13.61 -28.03
CA TRP A 23 12.64 12.41 -27.24
C TRP A 23 13.96 12.52 -26.48
N ASP A 24 14.92 13.31 -26.97
CA ASP A 24 16.23 13.53 -26.34
C ASP A 24 16.18 14.64 -25.27
N ALA A 25 15.06 15.35 -25.15
CA ALA A 25 14.89 16.41 -24.16
C ALA A 25 14.98 15.88 -22.72
N ARG A 26 15.59 16.69 -21.86
CA ARG A 26 15.72 16.49 -20.42
C ARG A 26 14.72 17.38 -19.70
N VAL A 27 13.58 16.83 -19.33
CA VAL A 27 12.41 17.59 -18.89
C VAL A 27 12.10 17.31 -17.42
N LEU A 28 12.05 18.36 -16.61
CA LEU A 28 11.52 18.32 -15.25
C LEU A 28 10.14 18.99 -15.22
N VAL A 29 9.11 18.22 -14.92
CA VAL A 29 7.73 18.68 -14.81
C VAL A 29 7.32 18.79 -13.35
N THR A 30 7.19 20.01 -12.85
CA THR A 30 6.63 20.28 -11.53
C THR A 30 5.11 20.35 -11.62
N ALA A 31 4.42 19.40 -11.01
CA ALA A 31 2.97 19.26 -11.19
C ALA A 31 2.27 18.96 -9.87
N GLY A 32 1.52 19.97 -9.39
CA GLY A 32 0.78 19.90 -8.13
C GLY A 32 -0.27 18.78 -8.07
N ALA A 33 -0.85 18.59 -6.88
CA ALA A 33 -1.97 17.67 -6.72
C ALA A 33 -3.09 18.00 -7.72
N GLY A 34 -3.61 16.99 -8.43
CA GLY A 34 -4.70 17.17 -9.39
C GLY A 34 -4.35 17.91 -10.69
N ALA A 35 -3.08 18.15 -11.00
CA ALA A 35 -2.66 18.89 -12.21
C ALA A 35 -2.67 18.07 -13.52
N GLY A 36 -3.16 16.82 -13.47
CA GLY A 36 -3.22 15.94 -14.63
C GLY A 36 -1.90 15.25 -14.99
N LYS A 37 -0.97 15.09 -14.03
CA LYS A 37 0.33 14.38 -14.20
C LYS A 37 0.25 13.15 -15.09
N THR A 38 -0.58 12.19 -14.70
CA THR A 38 -0.71 10.91 -15.40
C THR A 38 -1.33 11.07 -16.79
N HIS A 39 -2.25 12.02 -16.98
CA HIS A 39 -2.82 12.32 -18.29
C HIS A 39 -1.75 12.89 -19.24
N THR A 40 -0.97 13.86 -18.77
CA THR A 40 0.17 14.44 -19.51
C THR A 40 1.21 13.38 -19.86
N LEU A 41 1.56 12.50 -18.91
CA LEU A 41 2.52 11.42 -19.13
C LEU A 41 2.05 10.44 -20.21
N VAL A 42 0.79 9.98 -20.17
CA VAL A 42 0.25 9.08 -21.19
C VAL A 42 0.29 9.74 -22.57
N ARG A 43 -0.14 11.00 -22.67
CA ARG A 43 -0.13 11.75 -23.93
C ARG A 43 1.27 12.00 -24.46
N ARG A 44 2.25 12.22 -23.57
CA ARG A 44 3.66 12.30 -23.95
C ARG A 44 4.20 10.98 -24.49
N LEU A 45 3.89 9.86 -23.82
CA LEU A 45 4.30 8.53 -24.30
C LEU A 45 3.74 8.24 -25.71
N ASP A 46 2.49 8.62 -25.98
CA ASP A 46 1.91 8.47 -27.33
C ASP A 46 2.55 9.37 -28.38
N ALA A 47 2.97 10.58 -27.99
CA ALA A 47 3.71 11.49 -28.87
C ALA A 47 5.10 10.92 -29.19
N LEU A 48 5.82 10.42 -28.19
CA LEU A 48 7.13 9.78 -28.37
C LEU A 48 7.04 8.52 -29.27
N CYS A 49 6.02 7.67 -29.08
CA CYS A 49 5.83 6.47 -29.91
C CYS A 49 5.24 6.74 -31.30
N GLY A 50 4.90 7.99 -31.58
CA GLY A 50 3.96 8.35 -32.64
C GLY A 50 4.28 9.61 -33.40
N HIS A 51 5.53 10.06 -33.30
CA HIS A 51 5.99 11.26 -33.96
C HIS A 51 5.88 11.11 -35.48
N GLU A 52 5.57 12.22 -36.18
CA GLU A 52 5.40 12.18 -37.64
C GLU A 52 6.72 11.93 -38.37
N ASP A 53 7.82 12.43 -37.79
CA ASP A 53 9.18 12.13 -38.22
C ASP A 53 9.63 10.76 -37.65
N PRO A 54 9.95 9.76 -38.49
CA PRO A 54 10.43 8.46 -38.05
C PRO A 54 11.74 8.51 -37.25
N GLU A 55 12.59 9.52 -37.44
CA GLU A 55 13.85 9.65 -36.68
C GLU A 55 13.62 10.13 -35.24
N GLU A 56 12.47 10.75 -34.97
CA GLU A 56 12.05 11.24 -33.65
C GLU A 56 11.05 10.29 -32.95
N SER A 57 10.60 9.25 -33.66
CA SER A 57 9.63 8.27 -33.12
C SER A 57 10.37 7.12 -32.45
N LEU A 58 10.06 6.86 -31.18
CA LEU A 58 10.62 5.75 -30.42
C LEU A 58 9.77 4.49 -30.50
N ASP A 59 10.40 3.32 -30.49
CA ASP A 59 9.69 2.09 -30.21
C ASP A 59 9.37 2.00 -28.72
N ALA A 60 8.28 1.29 -28.38
CA ALA A 60 7.90 1.10 -26.99
C ALA A 60 8.95 0.36 -26.14
N ALA A 61 9.91 -0.32 -26.78
CA ALA A 61 11.04 -0.98 -26.12
C ALA A 61 12.15 0.01 -25.73
N ASP A 62 12.22 1.16 -26.39
CA ASP A 62 13.25 2.19 -26.17
C ASP A 62 12.86 3.13 -25.01
N ILE A 63 11.63 3.03 -24.52
CA ILE A 63 11.11 3.86 -23.42
C ILE A 63 11.05 3.07 -22.13
N LEU A 64 11.79 3.53 -21.12
CA LEU A 64 11.74 3.00 -19.77
C LEU A 64 10.85 3.89 -18.89
N VAL A 65 9.83 3.31 -18.26
CA VAL A 65 8.92 4.04 -17.36
C VAL A 65 9.03 3.49 -15.94
N LEU A 66 9.49 4.32 -15.01
CA LEU A 66 9.75 3.97 -13.61
C LEU A 66 8.84 4.75 -12.64
N THR A 67 8.47 4.11 -11.55
CA THR A 67 7.71 4.72 -10.44
C THR A 67 8.03 4.03 -9.12
N PHE A 68 7.74 4.71 -8.01
CA PHE A 68 8.04 4.19 -6.67
C PHE A 68 7.16 3.01 -6.26
N SER A 69 5.85 3.06 -6.54
CA SER A 69 4.89 2.09 -6.01
C SER A 69 4.29 1.19 -7.08
N ARG A 70 3.98 -0.06 -6.70
CA ARG A 70 3.28 -1.01 -7.58
C ARG A 70 1.87 -0.52 -7.93
N ALA A 71 1.23 0.22 -7.03
CA ALA A 71 -0.05 0.87 -7.27
C ALA A 71 0.04 1.91 -8.39
N ALA A 72 1.03 2.81 -8.32
CA ALA A 72 1.29 3.80 -9.37
C ALA A 72 1.67 3.12 -10.70
N ALA A 73 2.51 2.06 -10.66
CA ALA A 73 2.88 1.31 -11.87
C ALA A 73 1.66 0.65 -12.52
N ARG A 74 0.77 0.06 -11.71
CA ARG A 74 -0.48 -0.55 -12.17
C ARG A 74 -1.41 0.49 -12.76
N GLU A 75 -1.63 1.60 -12.06
CA GLU A 75 -2.50 2.68 -12.54
C GLU A 75 -1.98 3.24 -13.87
N LEU A 76 -0.68 3.55 -13.97
CA LEU A 76 -0.08 4.06 -15.19
C LEU A 76 -0.21 3.05 -16.35
N ARG A 77 0.03 1.76 -16.12
CA ARG A 77 -0.22 0.70 -17.12
C ARG A 77 -1.68 0.66 -17.58
N GLU A 78 -2.63 0.75 -16.65
CA GLU A 78 -4.06 0.74 -16.96
C GLU A 78 -4.43 1.97 -17.80
N ARG A 79 -3.91 3.15 -17.46
CA ARG A 79 -4.14 4.38 -18.24
C ARG A 79 -3.50 4.32 -19.62
N ILE A 80 -2.25 3.84 -19.74
CA ILE A 80 -1.59 3.60 -21.04
C ILE A 80 -2.42 2.61 -21.88
N THR A 81 -2.95 1.55 -21.28
CA THR A 81 -3.75 0.54 -22.01
C THR A 81 -5.08 1.10 -22.49
N ARG A 82 -5.74 1.94 -21.67
CA ARG A 82 -7.07 2.50 -21.97
C ARG A 82 -7.00 3.68 -22.92
N HIS A 83 -6.08 4.61 -22.66
CA HIS A 83 -6.02 5.90 -23.34
C HIS A 83 -4.86 6.01 -24.32
N GLY A 84 -3.87 5.13 -24.21
CA GLY A 84 -2.78 5.07 -25.18
C GLY A 84 -3.26 4.54 -26.52
N ASP A 85 -2.79 5.13 -27.59
CA ASP A 85 -2.95 4.60 -28.95
C ASP A 85 -1.70 3.81 -29.33
N ARG A 86 -0.57 4.50 -29.37
CA ARG A 86 0.73 3.98 -29.81
C ARG A 86 1.57 3.48 -28.63
N ALA A 87 1.41 4.10 -27.47
CA ALA A 87 2.13 3.75 -26.25
C ALA A 87 1.65 2.44 -25.58
N ARG A 88 0.64 1.73 -26.10
CA ARG A 88 0.02 0.54 -25.47
C ARG A 88 1.02 -0.58 -25.10
N ARG A 89 2.18 -0.60 -25.76
CA ARG A 89 3.24 -1.60 -25.52
C ARG A 89 4.28 -1.15 -24.49
N VAL A 90 4.31 0.14 -24.13
CA VAL A 90 5.21 0.71 -23.13
C VAL A 90 4.90 0.09 -21.77
N ARG A 91 5.95 -0.30 -21.04
CA ARG A 91 5.81 -0.96 -19.74
C ARG A 91 6.27 -0.05 -18.62
N ALA A 92 5.33 0.44 -17.81
CA ALA A 92 5.66 1.03 -16.51
C ALA A 92 6.08 -0.07 -15.52
N GLN A 93 7.11 0.15 -14.73
CA GLN A 93 7.60 -0.78 -13.71
C GLN A 93 8.00 -0.03 -12.44
N THR A 94 8.13 -0.74 -11.31
CA THR A 94 8.73 -0.15 -10.11
C THR A 94 10.25 -0.23 -10.17
N PHE A 95 10.95 0.65 -9.45
CA PHE A 95 12.41 0.60 -9.33
C PHE A 95 12.90 -0.81 -8.94
N ASP A 96 12.30 -1.42 -7.93
CA ASP A 96 12.65 -2.77 -7.48
C ASP A 96 12.45 -3.87 -8.54
N ALA A 97 11.41 -3.73 -9.37
CA ALA A 97 11.11 -4.71 -10.41
C ALA A 97 12.08 -4.56 -11.58
N TRP A 98 12.45 -3.34 -11.92
CA TRP A 98 13.42 -3.05 -12.95
C TRP A 98 14.83 -3.46 -12.51
N ALA A 99 15.27 -3.08 -11.31
CA ALA A 99 16.56 -3.47 -10.72
C ALA A 99 16.73 -5.00 -10.69
N TYR A 100 15.69 -5.75 -10.29
CA TYR A 100 15.71 -7.21 -10.36
C TYR A 100 15.89 -7.71 -11.81
N GLY A 101 15.24 -7.07 -12.78
CA GLY A 101 15.37 -7.40 -14.20
C GLY A 101 16.80 -7.20 -14.71
N VAL A 102 17.42 -6.06 -14.40
CA VAL A 102 18.82 -5.74 -14.73
C VAL A 102 19.75 -6.80 -14.15
N LEU A 103 19.61 -7.10 -12.86
CA LEU A 103 20.44 -8.08 -12.16
C LEU A 103 20.26 -9.51 -12.67
N ALA A 104 19.03 -9.92 -12.96
CA ALA A 104 18.74 -11.26 -13.49
C ALA A 104 19.33 -11.46 -14.90
N GLN A 105 19.51 -10.38 -15.67
CA GLN A 105 20.14 -10.41 -16.97
C GLN A 105 21.67 -10.32 -16.89
N ALA A 106 22.21 -9.42 -16.08
CA ALA A 106 23.65 -9.23 -15.91
C ALA A 106 24.31 -10.40 -15.16
N TYR A 107 23.60 -10.97 -14.17
CA TYR A 107 24.11 -12.00 -13.27
C TYR A 107 23.11 -13.18 -13.17
N PRO A 108 22.90 -13.95 -14.26
CA PRO A 108 21.86 -14.98 -14.32
C PRO A 108 22.10 -16.16 -13.38
N ASP A 109 23.35 -16.40 -12.97
CA ASP A 109 23.72 -17.52 -12.09
C ASP A 109 23.48 -17.22 -10.60
N ARG A 110 23.09 -15.99 -10.24
CA ARG A 110 22.86 -15.57 -8.85
C ARG A 110 21.38 -15.56 -8.51
N ASP A 111 21.02 -16.15 -7.37
CA ASP A 111 19.65 -16.09 -6.85
C ASP A 111 19.39 -14.77 -6.12
N TRP A 112 18.84 -13.81 -6.86
CA TRP A 112 18.45 -12.51 -6.34
C TRP A 112 17.12 -12.54 -5.56
N ALA A 113 16.35 -13.63 -5.61
CA ALA A 113 15.05 -13.69 -4.96
C ALA A 113 15.17 -13.71 -3.42
N THR A 114 16.28 -14.21 -2.88
CA THR A 114 16.56 -14.25 -1.44
C THR A 114 17.20 -12.97 -0.90
N THR A 115 17.64 -12.07 -1.79
CA THR A 115 18.31 -10.82 -1.43
C THR A 115 17.28 -9.76 -1.03
N SER A 116 17.61 -8.93 -0.04
CA SER A 116 16.73 -7.84 0.37
C SER A 116 16.49 -6.87 -0.78
N PHE A 117 15.43 -6.06 -0.70
CA PHE A 117 15.12 -5.09 -1.74
C PHE A 117 16.24 -4.06 -1.90
N ASP A 118 16.72 -3.49 -0.79
CA ASP A 118 17.73 -2.42 -0.82
C ASP A 118 19.09 -2.93 -1.32
N GLU A 119 19.51 -4.14 -0.92
CA GLU A 119 20.72 -4.76 -1.49
C GLU A 119 20.61 -5.01 -3.00
N ARG A 120 19.42 -5.33 -3.52
CA ARG A 120 19.20 -5.45 -4.97
C ARG A 120 19.26 -4.10 -5.67
N ILE A 121 18.76 -3.04 -5.03
CA ILE A 121 18.88 -1.69 -5.60
C ILE A 121 20.36 -1.31 -5.71
N ARG A 122 21.13 -1.43 -4.62
CA ARG A 122 22.57 -1.13 -4.63
C ARG A 122 23.36 -1.94 -5.67
N ALA A 123 23.13 -3.25 -5.73
CA ALA A 123 23.79 -4.09 -6.73
C ALA A 123 23.39 -3.72 -8.17
N ALA A 124 22.14 -3.30 -8.39
CA ALA A 124 21.70 -2.83 -9.70
C ALA A 124 22.35 -1.48 -10.07
N THR A 125 22.55 -0.59 -9.09
CA THR A 125 23.29 0.67 -9.29
C THR A 125 24.70 0.39 -9.79
N GLU A 126 25.44 -0.46 -9.09
CA GLU A 126 26.79 -0.89 -9.49
C GLU A 126 26.78 -1.51 -10.90
N ALA A 127 25.82 -2.40 -11.20
CA ALA A 127 25.69 -3.01 -12.51
C ALA A 127 25.43 -1.99 -13.63
N VAL A 128 24.60 -0.98 -13.37
CA VAL A 128 24.30 0.09 -14.33
C VAL A 128 25.54 0.93 -14.63
N GLU A 129 26.30 1.31 -13.60
CA GLU A 129 27.57 2.02 -13.74
C GLU A 129 28.60 1.22 -14.55
N GLU A 130 28.64 -0.10 -14.34
CA GLU A 130 29.49 -1.04 -15.08
C GLU A 130 29.02 -1.32 -16.52
N GLY A 131 27.89 -0.74 -16.97
CA GLY A 131 27.39 -0.90 -18.34
C GLY A 131 26.56 -2.16 -18.56
N ALA A 132 25.85 -2.66 -17.54
CA ALA A 132 24.98 -3.84 -17.66
C ALA A 132 23.90 -3.71 -18.74
N LEU A 133 23.49 -2.49 -19.11
CA LEU A 133 22.49 -2.27 -20.17
C LEU A 133 23.09 -2.26 -21.58
N GLU A 134 24.41 -2.30 -21.71
CA GLU A 134 25.16 -2.37 -22.97
C GLU A 134 25.65 -3.80 -23.26
N SER A 135 25.42 -4.72 -22.32
CA SER A 135 25.91 -6.09 -22.37
C SER A 135 24.87 -7.06 -22.94
N GLY A 136 25.31 -7.98 -23.81
CA GLY A 136 24.45 -9.00 -24.41
C GLY A 136 23.43 -8.41 -25.39
N ASP A 137 22.17 -8.83 -25.27
CA ASP A 137 21.05 -8.33 -26.09
C ASP A 137 20.36 -7.09 -25.47
N SER A 138 20.91 -6.52 -24.40
CA SER A 138 20.36 -5.30 -23.79
C SER A 138 20.70 -4.08 -24.62
N VAL A 139 19.76 -3.14 -24.71
CA VAL A 139 19.96 -1.81 -25.28
C VAL A 139 19.55 -0.80 -24.21
N PRO A 140 20.36 0.23 -23.92
CA PRO A 140 19.96 1.27 -23.00
C PRO A 140 18.71 1.99 -23.53
N PRO A 141 17.83 2.48 -22.65
CA PRO A 141 16.65 3.23 -23.09
C PRO A 141 17.07 4.54 -23.77
N SER A 142 16.35 4.91 -24.84
CA SER A 142 16.46 6.23 -25.48
C SER A 142 15.72 7.31 -24.70
N HIS A 143 14.69 6.93 -23.94
CA HIS A 143 13.99 7.87 -23.07
C HIS A 143 13.56 7.24 -21.74
N VAL A 144 13.81 7.93 -20.63
CA VAL A 144 13.41 7.50 -19.29
C VAL A 144 12.32 8.40 -18.74
N VAL A 145 11.19 7.82 -18.35
CA VAL A 145 10.10 8.52 -17.66
C VAL A 145 10.08 8.11 -16.20
N ILE A 146 10.09 9.10 -15.30
CA ILE A 146 10.09 8.89 -13.86
C ILE A 146 8.88 9.62 -13.26
N ASP A 147 7.96 8.87 -12.67
CA ASP A 147 6.79 9.42 -11.98
C ASP A 147 6.98 9.42 -10.46
N GLU A 148 6.37 10.40 -9.79
CA GLU A 148 6.44 10.63 -8.35
C GLU A 148 7.87 10.80 -7.81
N VAL A 149 8.69 11.59 -8.52
CA VAL A 149 10.13 11.76 -8.22
C VAL A 149 10.40 12.26 -6.79
N GLN A 150 9.46 12.97 -6.17
CA GLN A 150 9.61 13.43 -4.78
C GLN A 150 9.70 12.30 -3.73
N ASP A 151 9.40 11.06 -4.13
CA ASP A 151 9.47 9.87 -3.30
C ASP A 151 10.74 9.02 -3.57
N LEU A 152 11.64 9.48 -4.45
CA LEU A 152 12.97 8.89 -4.64
C LEU A 152 13.90 9.29 -3.49
N LEU A 153 14.21 8.31 -2.63
CA LEU A 153 15.06 8.47 -1.46
C LEU A 153 16.11 7.34 -1.41
N GLY A 154 17.28 7.62 -0.84
CA GLY A 154 18.36 6.66 -0.55
C GLY A 154 18.83 5.89 -1.79
N ASP A 155 19.03 4.58 -1.64
CA ASP A 155 19.53 3.67 -2.70
C ASP A 155 18.76 3.83 -4.04
N ARG A 156 17.46 4.10 -4.01
CA ARG A 156 16.64 4.25 -5.24
C ARG A 156 16.93 5.56 -5.96
N ARG A 157 17.22 6.64 -5.23
CA ARG A 157 17.70 7.91 -5.79
C ARG A 157 19.03 7.67 -6.50
N GLU A 158 19.97 7.02 -5.83
CA GLU A 158 21.31 6.71 -6.36
C GLU A 158 21.23 5.87 -7.65
N LEU A 159 20.36 4.85 -7.69
CA LEU A 159 20.13 4.05 -8.90
C LEU A 159 19.68 4.92 -10.10
N VAL A 160 18.80 5.88 -9.86
CA VAL A 160 18.31 6.78 -10.90
C VAL A 160 19.38 7.77 -11.34
N GLU A 161 20.14 8.34 -10.40
CA GLU A 161 21.26 9.24 -10.70
C GLU A 161 22.29 8.52 -11.56
N ALA A 162 22.69 7.30 -11.19
CA ALA A 162 23.62 6.48 -11.96
C ALA A 162 23.09 6.16 -13.37
N LEU A 163 21.81 5.83 -13.51
CA LEU A 163 21.19 5.59 -14.82
C LEU A 163 21.22 6.84 -15.71
N LEU A 164 20.80 7.99 -15.19
CA LEU A 164 20.72 9.21 -15.99
C LEU A 164 22.10 9.78 -16.31
N ASP A 165 23.07 9.68 -15.40
CA ASP A 165 24.45 10.11 -15.63
C ASP A 165 25.16 9.20 -16.64
N ARG A 166 25.03 7.87 -16.52
CA ARG A 166 25.73 6.91 -17.39
C ARG A 166 25.31 7.00 -18.86
N TYR A 167 24.04 7.32 -19.13
CA TYR A 167 23.47 7.36 -20.48
C TYR A 167 23.08 8.76 -20.94
N GLN A 168 23.60 9.81 -20.31
CA GLN A 168 23.24 11.20 -20.59
C GLN A 168 23.37 11.61 -22.07
N ASP A 169 24.31 11.01 -22.81
CA ASP A 169 24.58 11.32 -24.22
C ASP A 169 23.63 10.64 -25.21
N SER A 170 22.90 9.61 -24.78
CA SER A 170 22.03 8.79 -25.64
C SER A 170 20.60 8.66 -25.13
N CYS A 171 20.26 9.35 -24.03
CA CYS A 171 19.00 9.19 -23.33
C CYS A 171 18.42 10.56 -22.92
N GLY A 172 17.22 10.87 -23.41
CA GLY A 172 16.39 11.94 -22.83
C GLY A 172 15.65 11.47 -21.58
N PHE A 173 15.03 12.39 -20.85
CA PHE A 173 14.18 12.01 -19.72
C PHE A 173 13.00 12.93 -19.49
N THR A 174 11.94 12.37 -18.90
CA THR A 174 10.81 13.12 -18.35
C THR A 174 10.63 12.75 -16.90
N VAL A 175 10.97 13.67 -16.03
CA VAL A 175 10.80 13.53 -14.58
C VAL A 175 9.58 14.32 -14.15
N VAL A 176 8.65 13.68 -13.45
CA VAL A 176 7.42 14.31 -12.96
C VAL A 176 7.33 14.18 -11.45
N GLY A 177 7.02 15.29 -10.78
CA GLY A 177 6.63 15.24 -9.37
C GLY A 177 6.34 16.58 -8.74
N ASP A 178 6.19 16.54 -7.42
CA ASP A 178 5.81 17.69 -6.60
C ASP A 178 6.43 17.58 -5.21
N ALA A 179 7.41 18.44 -4.93
CA ALA A 179 8.08 18.47 -3.62
C ALA A 179 7.11 18.75 -2.46
N ALA A 180 5.98 19.46 -2.69
CA ALA A 180 4.96 19.67 -1.65
C ALA A 180 4.25 18.37 -1.23
N GLN A 181 4.35 17.31 -2.03
CA GLN A 181 3.78 16.00 -1.71
C GLN A 181 4.81 15.02 -1.15
N SER A 182 6.07 15.42 -0.91
CA SER A 182 7.08 14.52 -0.34
C SER A 182 6.76 14.17 1.12
N VAL A 183 6.23 12.96 1.34
CA VAL A 183 5.77 12.49 2.67
C VAL A 183 6.40 11.16 3.07
N TYR A 184 7.16 10.46 2.21
CA TYR A 184 7.80 9.19 2.58
C TYR A 184 9.15 9.34 3.31
N GLY A 185 9.60 10.58 3.57
CA GLY A 185 10.85 10.84 4.31
C GLY A 185 10.92 10.15 5.68
N PHE A 186 9.79 9.81 6.31
CA PHE A 186 9.76 9.07 7.58
C PHE A 186 10.46 7.69 7.53
N GLN A 187 10.74 7.16 6.33
CA GLN A 187 11.52 5.93 6.16
C GLN A 187 13.00 6.10 6.56
N ILE A 188 13.50 7.33 6.52
CA ILE A 188 14.86 7.69 6.94
C ILE A 188 14.83 7.92 8.45
N GLU A 189 15.60 7.11 9.18
CA GLU A 189 15.59 7.14 10.65
C GLU A 189 16.25 8.39 11.21
N ASP A 190 17.37 8.81 10.63
CA ASP A 190 18.11 9.99 11.07
C ASP A 190 17.41 11.28 10.59
N PRO A 191 17.05 12.20 11.50
CA PRO A 191 16.35 13.43 11.12
C PRO A 191 17.19 14.38 10.25
N ALA A 192 18.52 14.41 10.42
CA ALA A 192 19.38 15.27 9.61
C ALA A 192 19.49 14.71 8.19
N GLU A 193 19.76 13.41 8.05
CA GLU A 193 19.76 12.70 6.76
C GLU A 193 18.41 12.87 6.05
N ARG A 194 17.29 12.77 6.76
CA ARG A 194 15.95 12.95 6.18
C ARG A 194 15.75 14.36 5.60
N ASN A 195 16.21 15.38 6.32
CA ASN A 195 16.09 16.75 5.86
C ASN A 195 16.94 16.99 4.62
N ASP A 196 18.18 16.48 4.64
CA ASP A 196 19.12 16.58 3.52
C ASP A 196 18.63 15.81 2.28
N GLU A 197 17.92 14.70 2.46
CA GLU A 197 17.39 13.90 1.35
C GLU A 197 16.16 14.55 0.70
N THR A 198 15.40 15.35 1.44
CA THR A 198 14.16 15.95 0.92
C THR A 198 14.46 16.97 -0.17
N GLY A 199 14.15 16.61 -1.41
CA GLY A 199 14.34 17.49 -2.56
C GLY A 199 15.75 17.45 -3.16
N ARG A 200 16.66 16.64 -2.58
CA ARG A 200 18.03 16.43 -3.05
C ARG A 200 18.10 16.06 -4.52
N PHE A 201 17.23 15.17 -4.98
CA PHE A 201 17.20 14.76 -6.38
C PHE A 201 16.85 15.92 -7.34
N PHE A 202 15.96 16.82 -6.95
CA PHE A 202 15.64 18.00 -7.77
C PHE A 202 16.84 18.96 -7.86
N GLU A 203 17.59 19.10 -6.76
CA GLU A 203 18.81 19.93 -6.72
C GLU A 203 19.93 19.29 -7.56
N TRP A 204 20.08 17.96 -7.47
CA TRP A 204 21.00 17.19 -8.30
C TRP A 204 20.69 17.33 -9.79
N LEU A 205 19.43 17.22 -10.22
CA LEU A 205 19.04 17.40 -11.62
C LEU A 205 19.44 18.77 -12.16
N ARG A 206 19.13 19.84 -11.42
CA ARG A 206 19.48 21.22 -11.82
C ARG A 206 20.98 21.45 -11.86
N SER A 207 21.73 20.80 -10.97
CA SER A 207 23.18 20.93 -10.91
C SER A 207 23.90 20.12 -11.99
N SER A 208 23.36 18.96 -12.35
CA SER A 208 23.96 18.04 -13.32
C SER A 208 23.63 18.44 -14.76
N TYR A 209 22.49 19.09 -14.99
CA TYR A 209 22.02 19.48 -16.32
C TYR A 209 21.67 20.98 -16.42
N PRO A 210 22.58 21.91 -16.06
CA PRO A 210 22.25 23.32 -15.90
C PRO A 210 21.80 24.01 -17.20
N ASP A 211 22.35 23.61 -18.35
CA ASP A 211 22.08 24.23 -19.65
C ASP A 211 21.04 23.45 -20.48
N ASP A 212 20.82 22.18 -20.16
CA ASP A 212 19.98 21.26 -20.96
C ASP A 212 18.63 20.93 -20.29
N LEU A 213 18.46 21.24 -19.00
CA LEU A 213 17.25 20.91 -18.25
C LEU A 213 16.11 21.89 -18.57
N VAL A 214 15.03 21.37 -19.15
CA VAL A 214 13.80 22.10 -19.42
C VAL A 214 12.85 21.95 -18.23
N GLU A 215 12.64 23.03 -17.47
CA GLU A 215 11.70 23.06 -16.35
C GLU A 215 10.31 23.56 -16.78
N LEU A 216 9.30 22.69 -16.68
CA LEU A 216 7.90 22.99 -17.00
C LEU A 216 7.00 22.83 -15.76
N HIS A 217 5.89 23.55 -15.74
CA HIS A 217 4.98 23.59 -14.60
C HIS A 217 3.55 23.29 -15.06
N LEU A 218 2.84 22.46 -14.30
CA LEU A 218 1.39 22.24 -14.46
C LEU A 218 0.66 22.88 -13.28
N THR A 219 -0.02 23.99 -13.53
CA THR A 219 -0.62 24.84 -12.49
C THR A 219 -2.13 24.68 -12.36
N GLU A 220 -2.81 24.30 -13.44
CA GLU A 220 -4.26 24.10 -13.42
C GLU A 220 -4.66 22.83 -12.66
N ASN A 221 -5.63 22.92 -11.74
CA ASN A 221 -6.14 21.78 -10.98
C ASN A 221 -7.50 21.30 -11.53
N PHE A 222 -7.53 20.02 -11.93
CA PHE A 222 -8.69 19.32 -12.48
C PHE A 222 -9.40 18.41 -11.48
N ARG A 223 -8.82 18.20 -10.28
CA ARG A 223 -9.36 17.30 -9.26
C ARG A 223 -10.40 17.99 -8.39
N ALA A 224 -9.99 19.04 -7.70
CA ALA A 224 -10.82 19.74 -6.73
C ALA A 224 -11.89 20.57 -7.46
N VAL A 225 -13.17 20.29 -7.25
CA VAL A 225 -14.27 20.93 -8.00
C VAL A 225 -15.05 21.96 -7.18
N THR A 226 -14.76 22.09 -5.89
CA THR A 226 -15.43 23.02 -4.96
C THR A 226 -14.44 24.01 -4.35
N PRO A 227 -14.90 25.15 -3.81
CA PRO A 227 -14.05 26.04 -3.02
C PRO A 227 -13.36 25.35 -1.85
N GLU A 228 -14.09 24.48 -1.13
CA GLU A 228 -13.64 23.78 0.08
C GLU A 228 -12.51 22.79 -0.22
N SER A 229 -12.61 22.05 -1.33
CA SER A 229 -11.54 21.14 -1.77
C SER A 229 -10.32 21.87 -2.35
N ARG A 230 -10.44 23.17 -2.69
CA ARG A 230 -9.37 23.99 -3.28
C ARG A 230 -8.55 24.77 -2.24
N VAL A 231 -9.01 24.88 -0.99
CA VAL A 231 -8.45 25.80 0.02
C VAL A 231 -6.94 25.66 0.23
N ALA A 232 -6.41 24.43 0.19
CA ALA A 232 -4.99 24.18 0.42
C ALA A 232 -4.12 24.41 -0.82
N LEU A 233 -4.67 24.44 -2.04
CA LEU A 233 -3.88 24.36 -3.29
C LEU A 233 -2.87 25.50 -3.45
N SER A 234 -3.21 26.71 -3.01
CA SER A 234 -2.34 27.89 -3.09
C SER A 234 -1.06 27.78 -2.26
N TYR A 235 -1.01 26.85 -1.31
CA TYR A 235 0.15 26.62 -0.44
C TYR A 235 1.22 25.75 -1.09
N GLY A 236 0.88 25.00 -2.14
CA GLY A 236 1.80 24.09 -2.83
C GLY A 236 3.14 24.73 -3.19
N PRO A 237 3.17 25.90 -3.88
CA PRO A 237 4.43 26.56 -4.23
C PRO A 237 5.30 26.99 -3.04
N ARG A 238 4.70 27.30 -1.88
CA ARG A 238 5.46 27.61 -0.65
C ARG A 238 6.03 26.33 -0.04
N LEU A 239 5.23 25.27 0.03
CA LEU A 239 5.65 23.94 0.53
C LEU A 239 6.70 23.26 -0.35
N GLN A 240 6.73 23.52 -1.66
CA GLN A 240 7.77 23.01 -2.55
C GLN A 240 9.17 23.51 -2.18
N ARG A 241 9.25 24.70 -1.54
CA ARG A 241 10.50 25.38 -1.20
C ARG A 241 10.81 25.34 0.30
N VAL A 242 9.89 24.84 1.14
CA VAL A 242 10.08 24.86 2.58
C VAL A 242 11.16 23.86 3.00
N ARG A 243 12.14 24.36 3.74
CA ARG A 243 13.26 23.61 4.33
C ARG A 243 13.41 23.89 5.81
N ASP A 244 13.20 25.14 6.21
CA ASP A 244 13.32 25.58 7.60
C ASP A 244 12.10 25.20 8.45
N ALA A 245 12.35 24.92 9.74
CA ALA A 245 11.34 24.47 10.68
C ALA A 245 10.35 25.57 11.08
N ASP A 246 10.78 26.83 11.18
CA ASP A 246 9.91 27.94 11.60
C ASP A 246 8.94 28.34 10.47
N ASP A 247 9.45 28.39 9.23
CA ASP A 247 8.60 28.56 8.04
C ASP A 247 7.61 27.40 7.89
N ALA A 248 8.04 26.16 8.15
CA ALA A 248 7.18 24.98 8.13
C ALA A 248 6.12 25.01 9.25
N ALA A 249 6.47 25.45 10.46
CA ALA A 249 5.51 25.64 11.55
C ALA A 249 4.41 26.62 11.16
N THR A 250 4.81 27.73 10.52
CA THR A 250 3.88 28.77 10.08
C THR A 250 2.94 28.22 8.99
N LEU A 251 3.48 27.55 7.97
CA LEU A 251 2.67 26.93 6.92
C LEU A 251 1.73 25.85 7.46
N TYR A 252 2.19 25.07 8.43
CA TYR A 252 1.38 24.05 9.08
C TYR A 252 0.19 24.66 9.83
N GLU A 253 0.41 25.69 10.65
CA GLU A 253 -0.69 26.35 11.37
C GLU A 253 -1.66 27.06 10.40
N GLU A 254 -1.15 27.71 9.35
CA GLU A 254 -2.00 28.32 8.32
C GLU A 254 -2.91 27.27 7.63
N LEU A 255 -2.37 26.11 7.26
CA LEU A 255 -3.15 25.00 6.69
C LEU A 255 -4.13 24.41 7.70
N ARG A 256 -3.70 24.29 8.96
CA ARG A 256 -4.55 23.79 10.05
C ARG A 256 -5.74 24.71 10.27
N ASP A 257 -5.53 26.02 10.32
CA ASP A 257 -6.57 27.03 10.49
C ASP A 257 -7.62 26.95 9.36
N LEU A 258 -7.18 26.74 8.11
CA LEU A 258 -8.10 26.48 7.00
C LEU A 258 -8.90 25.19 7.19
N LEU A 259 -8.26 24.12 7.65
CA LEU A 259 -8.93 22.84 7.86
C LEU A 259 -9.96 22.91 9.00
N VAL A 260 -9.62 23.57 10.12
CA VAL A 260 -10.48 23.63 11.31
C VAL A 260 -11.49 24.78 11.28
N ASP A 261 -11.64 25.45 10.14
CA ASP A 261 -12.74 26.40 9.93
C ASP A 261 -14.09 25.71 10.26
N PRO A 262 -15.00 26.38 11.00
CA PRO A 262 -16.30 25.83 11.36
C PRO A 262 -17.11 25.26 10.18
N VAL A 263 -16.90 25.76 8.95
CA VAL A 263 -17.57 25.25 7.75
C VAL A 263 -17.19 23.80 7.43
N ASN A 264 -15.99 23.37 7.83
CA ASN A 264 -15.45 22.03 7.58
C ASN A 264 -15.72 21.06 8.75
N THR A 265 -16.40 21.51 9.82
CA THR A 265 -16.53 20.71 11.05
C THR A 265 -17.63 19.65 10.91
N LEU A 266 -17.26 18.38 11.13
CA LEU A 266 -18.20 17.30 11.41
C LEU A 266 -18.28 17.06 12.91
N ALA A 267 -19.46 16.63 13.38
CA ALA A 267 -19.60 16.10 14.73
C ALA A 267 -18.80 14.79 14.86
N ASP A 268 -18.49 14.42 16.10
CA ASP A 268 -17.64 13.27 16.42
C ASP A 268 -18.11 11.98 15.72
N LEU A 269 -17.19 11.03 15.50
CA LEU A 269 -17.50 9.74 14.85
C LEU A 269 -18.39 8.80 15.69
N THR A 270 -18.95 9.30 16.78
CA THR A 270 -19.97 8.65 17.61
C THR A 270 -21.31 9.39 17.58
N ASP A 271 -21.37 10.54 16.92
CA ASP A 271 -22.58 11.32 16.74
C ASP A 271 -23.46 10.69 15.65
N GLU A 272 -24.77 10.57 15.93
CA GLU A 272 -25.70 9.86 15.06
C GLU A 272 -25.92 10.58 13.72
N TYR A 273 -25.80 11.92 13.67
CA TYR A 273 -25.93 12.65 12.41
C TYR A 273 -24.73 12.38 11.49
N THR A 274 -23.51 12.42 12.05
CA THR A 274 -22.29 12.04 11.30
C THR A 274 -22.37 10.59 10.84
N LEU A 275 -22.75 9.67 11.74
CA LEU A 275 -22.86 8.24 11.41
C LEU A 275 -23.92 7.99 10.33
N GLN A 276 -25.07 8.65 10.39
CA GLN A 276 -26.10 8.51 9.36
C GLN A 276 -25.61 9.04 8.01
N GLY A 277 -24.92 10.19 8.00
CA GLY A 277 -24.28 10.70 6.79
C GLY A 277 -23.25 9.74 6.19
N LEU A 278 -22.53 8.98 7.04
CA LEU A 278 -21.61 7.95 6.59
C LEU A 278 -22.32 6.70 6.05
N ARG A 279 -23.47 6.30 6.61
CA ARG A 279 -24.25 5.15 6.11
C ARG A 279 -24.87 5.42 4.75
N ASP A 280 -25.32 6.65 4.53
CA ASP A 280 -26.03 7.07 3.32
C ASP A 280 -25.06 7.57 2.22
N LEU A 281 -23.74 7.43 2.41
CA LEU A 281 -22.72 7.81 1.43
C LEU A 281 -22.82 6.98 0.16
N ASP A 282 -23.07 7.63 -0.97
CA ASP A 282 -22.97 7.03 -2.30
C ASP A 282 -21.60 7.21 -2.97
N ASP A 283 -20.89 8.27 -2.59
CA ASP A 283 -19.57 8.60 -3.14
C ASP A 283 -18.43 7.96 -2.35
N SER A 284 -17.22 8.04 -2.92
CA SER A 284 -16.01 7.57 -2.25
C SER A 284 -15.61 8.52 -1.09
N CYS A 285 -15.29 7.95 0.07
CA CYS A 285 -14.89 8.71 1.25
C CYS A 285 -13.62 8.14 1.90
N ALA A 286 -12.68 9.01 2.26
CA ALA A 286 -11.54 8.65 3.08
C ALA A 286 -11.57 9.33 4.45
N VAL A 287 -11.37 8.54 5.51
CA VAL A 287 -11.04 9.05 6.84
C VAL A 287 -9.52 8.98 7.02
N LEU A 288 -8.87 10.13 6.97
CA LEU A 288 -7.42 10.27 6.99
C LEU A 288 -6.91 10.52 8.41
N THR A 289 -5.99 9.67 8.84
CA THR A 289 -5.33 9.75 10.15
C THR A 289 -3.86 10.09 10.01
N ARG A 290 -3.26 10.64 11.07
CA ARG A 290 -1.82 10.93 11.10
C ARG A 290 -1.01 9.64 11.18
N ASP A 291 -1.44 8.70 12.02
CA ASP A 291 -0.75 7.44 12.23
C ASP A 291 -1.66 6.20 12.26
N ASN A 292 -1.04 5.03 12.28
CA ASN A 292 -1.73 3.73 12.29
C ASN A 292 -2.52 3.47 13.57
N ARG A 293 -2.17 4.10 14.70
CA ARG A 293 -2.87 3.92 15.98
C ARG A 293 -4.24 4.58 15.90
N GLN A 294 -4.27 5.81 15.42
CA GLN A 294 -5.53 6.51 15.13
C GLN A 294 -6.39 5.74 14.12
N ALA A 295 -5.79 5.19 13.05
CA ALA A 295 -6.52 4.42 12.06
C ALA A 295 -7.23 3.18 12.66
N LEU A 296 -6.55 2.48 13.59
CA LEU A 296 -7.13 1.35 14.31
C LEU A 296 -8.29 1.76 15.23
N VAL A 297 -8.17 2.89 15.93
CA VAL A 297 -9.22 3.42 16.80
C VAL A 297 -10.43 3.88 16.00
N VAL A 298 -10.22 4.65 14.92
CA VAL A 298 -11.29 5.07 14.01
C VAL A 298 -12.00 3.86 13.43
N SER A 299 -11.25 2.87 12.93
CA SER A 299 -11.83 1.65 12.37
C SER A 299 -12.66 0.89 13.41
N ARG A 300 -12.19 0.80 14.65
CA ARG A 300 -12.96 0.23 15.76
C ARG A 300 -14.28 0.97 15.97
N LEU A 301 -14.25 2.29 16.12
CA LEU A 301 -15.44 3.13 16.36
C LEU A 301 -16.47 3.00 15.23
N LEU A 302 -16.02 3.04 13.98
CA LEU A 302 -16.89 2.87 12.82
C LEU A 302 -17.57 1.50 12.82
N HIS A 303 -16.83 0.43 13.10
CA HIS A 303 -17.42 -0.91 13.18
C HIS A 303 -18.38 -1.09 14.36
N GLU A 304 -18.08 -0.51 15.53
CA GLU A 304 -18.98 -0.53 16.69
C GLU A 304 -20.33 0.15 16.40
N ASN A 305 -20.35 1.11 15.47
CA ASN A 305 -21.54 1.82 15.01
C ASN A 305 -22.13 1.27 13.68
N GLY A 306 -21.67 0.11 13.24
CA GLY A 306 -22.20 -0.59 12.06
C GLY A 306 -21.85 0.07 10.72
N ILE A 307 -20.80 0.90 10.65
CA ILE A 307 -20.34 1.53 9.42
C ILE A 307 -19.40 0.59 8.68
N GLU A 308 -19.81 0.16 7.48
CA GLU A 308 -18.97 -0.63 6.59
C GLU A 308 -17.83 0.24 6.03
N HIS A 309 -16.60 -0.21 6.24
CA HIS A 309 -15.41 0.49 5.76
C HIS A 309 -14.25 -0.50 5.63
N ARG A 310 -13.17 -0.06 4.97
CA ARG A 310 -11.92 -0.81 4.88
C ARG A 310 -10.78 -0.05 5.53
N LEU A 311 -10.00 -0.74 6.36
CA LEU A 311 -8.74 -0.22 6.88
C LEU A 311 -7.62 -0.50 5.86
N ARG A 312 -6.94 0.55 5.42
CA ARG A 312 -5.90 0.41 4.39
C ARG A 312 -4.59 -0.12 4.97
N ARG A 313 -4.08 -1.18 4.34
CA ARG A 313 -2.92 -1.96 4.80
C ARG A 313 -1.57 -1.35 4.38
N PRO A 314 -0.48 -1.71 5.08
CA PRO A 314 0.87 -1.54 4.53
C PRO A 314 1.02 -2.26 3.17
N LEU A 315 1.90 -1.75 2.30
CA LEU A 315 2.14 -2.34 0.97
C LEU A 315 2.79 -3.73 1.03
N GLU A 316 3.42 -4.05 2.15
CA GLU A 316 4.09 -5.31 2.44
C GLU A 316 3.08 -6.41 2.81
N GLU A 317 1.91 -6.03 3.32
CA GLU A 317 0.86 -6.95 3.74
C GLU A 317 -0.04 -7.32 2.53
N ARG A 318 0.42 -8.29 1.74
CA ARG A 318 -0.23 -8.76 0.50
C ARG A 318 -0.94 -10.10 0.69
N PRO A 319 -2.20 -10.14 1.19
CA PRO A 319 -2.94 -11.39 1.23
C PRO A 319 -3.27 -11.83 -0.19
N VAL A 320 -3.03 -13.11 -0.48
CA VAL A 320 -3.52 -13.73 -1.71
C VAL A 320 -5.02 -13.96 -1.55
N PRO A 321 -5.87 -13.53 -2.49
CA PRO A 321 -7.32 -13.71 -2.35
C PRO A 321 -7.72 -15.17 -2.12
N HIS A 322 -8.70 -15.41 -1.24
CA HIS A 322 -9.17 -16.76 -0.90
C HIS A 322 -9.68 -17.57 -2.11
N TRP A 323 -10.14 -16.89 -3.17
CA TRP A 323 -10.61 -17.55 -4.38
C TRP A 323 -9.51 -18.35 -5.08
N VAL A 324 -8.23 -18.04 -4.84
CA VAL A 324 -7.10 -18.80 -5.40
C VAL A 324 -7.03 -20.20 -4.79
N ALA A 325 -7.17 -20.31 -3.45
CA ALA A 325 -7.29 -21.60 -2.78
C ALA A 325 -8.49 -22.37 -3.31
N GLU A 326 -9.63 -21.71 -3.45
CA GLU A 326 -10.86 -22.34 -3.90
C GLU A 326 -10.75 -22.86 -5.34
N LEU A 327 -10.17 -22.06 -6.24
CA LEU A 327 -9.89 -22.46 -7.62
C LEU A 327 -9.00 -23.70 -7.66
N LEU A 328 -7.93 -23.74 -6.86
CA LEU A 328 -6.96 -24.84 -6.83
C LEU A 328 -7.51 -26.12 -6.18
N ARG A 329 -8.51 -26.00 -5.29
CA ARG A 329 -9.19 -27.15 -4.66
C ARG A 329 -10.31 -27.75 -5.53
N ARG A 330 -10.95 -26.96 -6.39
CA ARG A 330 -12.07 -27.41 -7.24
C ARG A 330 -11.67 -28.19 -8.49
N THR A 331 -10.37 -28.38 -8.72
CA THR A 331 -9.88 -29.09 -9.91
C THR A 331 -8.67 -29.94 -9.56
N GLU A 332 -8.61 -31.16 -10.07
CA GLU A 332 -7.42 -32.01 -9.98
C GLU A 332 -6.47 -31.80 -11.16
N ALA A 333 -6.91 -31.13 -12.23
CA ALA A 333 -6.11 -30.93 -13.43
C ALA A 333 -4.86 -30.07 -13.16
N ALA A 334 -3.71 -30.45 -13.71
CA ALA A 334 -2.48 -29.64 -13.64
C ALA A 334 -2.57 -28.35 -14.48
N GLY A 335 -3.42 -28.36 -15.51
CA GLY A 335 -3.64 -27.23 -16.41
C GLY A 335 -5.10 -26.80 -16.45
N LEU A 336 -5.36 -25.49 -16.43
CA LEU A 336 -6.72 -24.94 -16.46
C LEU A 336 -6.94 -24.06 -17.71
N PRO A 337 -7.77 -24.48 -18.68
CA PRO A 337 -8.11 -23.66 -19.85
C PRO A 337 -9.07 -22.51 -19.48
N GLU A 338 -9.13 -21.47 -20.33
CA GLU A 338 -9.84 -20.22 -20.03
C GLU A 338 -11.31 -20.40 -19.69
N ASP A 339 -12.04 -21.19 -20.49
CA ASP A 339 -13.47 -21.41 -20.27
C ASP A 339 -13.74 -22.13 -18.94
N ARG A 340 -12.84 -23.06 -18.56
CA ARG A 340 -12.93 -23.72 -17.26
C ARG A 340 -12.55 -22.81 -16.11
N PHE A 341 -11.53 -21.97 -16.28
CA PHE A 341 -11.19 -20.93 -15.29
C PHE A 341 -12.38 -20.02 -15.02
N ARG A 342 -13.03 -19.48 -16.07
CA ARG A 342 -14.21 -18.64 -15.95
C ARG A 342 -15.36 -19.36 -15.25
N SER A 343 -15.66 -20.59 -15.69
CA SER A 343 -16.74 -21.41 -15.11
C SER A 343 -16.52 -21.74 -13.63
N LEU A 344 -15.28 -22.03 -13.21
CA LEU A 344 -14.97 -22.28 -11.81
C LEU A 344 -15.07 -21.00 -10.98
N LEU A 345 -14.52 -19.89 -11.48
CA LEU A 345 -14.54 -18.60 -10.79
C LEU A 345 -15.97 -18.11 -10.54
N GLU A 346 -16.89 -18.30 -11.47
CA GLU A 346 -18.32 -17.96 -11.33
C GLU A 346 -19.03 -18.73 -10.20
N GLN A 347 -18.51 -19.90 -9.82
CA GLN A 347 -19.09 -20.72 -8.75
C GLN A 347 -18.52 -20.37 -7.37
N ILE A 348 -17.50 -19.51 -7.30
CA ILE A 348 -16.90 -19.07 -6.03
C ILE A 348 -17.70 -17.86 -5.54
N PRO A 349 -18.21 -17.87 -4.30
CA PRO A 349 -18.91 -16.70 -3.75
C PRO A 349 -17.88 -15.60 -3.48
N LEU A 350 -17.94 -14.54 -4.29
CA LEU A 350 -17.09 -13.37 -4.15
C LEU A 350 -17.94 -12.17 -3.76
N ALA A 351 -17.39 -11.31 -2.91
CA ALA A 351 -18.06 -10.07 -2.48
C ALA A 351 -18.35 -9.09 -3.65
N HIS A 352 -17.71 -9.30 -4.79
CA HIS A 352 -17.81 -8.48 -5.98
C HIS A 352 -17.60 -9.36 -7.22
N LYS A 353 -18.15 -8.95 -8.35
CA LYS A 353 -18.00 -9.70 -9.61
C LYS A 353 -16.64 -9.38 -10.23
N PRO A 354 -15.69 -10.34 -10.32
CA PRO A 354 -14.37 -10.07 -10.86
C PRO A 354 -14.41 -9.95 -12.39
N ASN A 355 -13.47 -9.19 -12.97
CA ASN A 355 -13.21 -9.23 -14.40
C ASN A 355 -12.37 -10.48 -14.73
N ALA A 356 -13.05 -11.59 -15.03
CA ALA A 356 -12.40 -12.87 -15.29
C ALA A 356 -11.40 -12.82 -16.47
N GLY A 357 -11.66 -12.01 -17.50
CA GLY A 357 -10.73 -11.87 -18.63
C GLY A 357 -9.42 -11.15 -18.25
N ALA A 358 -9.52 -10.12 -17.42
CA ALA A 358 -8.35 -9.42 -16.88
C ALA A 358 -7.54 -10.36 -15.97
N LEU A 359 -8.20 -11.05 -15.03
CA LEU A 359 -7.55 -12.03 -14.15
C LEU A 359 -6.87 -13.15 -14.95
N TRP A 360 -7.56 -13.71 -15.95
CA TRP A 360 -6.98 -14.72 -16.84
C TRP A 360 -5.69 -14.23 -17.50
N THR A 361 -5.71 -13.00 -18.04
CA THR A 361 -4.55 -12.42 -18.71
C THR A 361 -3.36 -12.27 -17.76
N VAL A 362 -3.60 -11.78 -16.54
CA VAL A 362 -2.59 -11.61 -15.50
C VAL A 362 -2.03 -12.96 -15.06
N LEU A 363 -2.89 -13.91 -14.69
CA LEU A 363 -2.47 -15.22 -14.23
C LEU A 363 -1.76 -16.02 -15.33
N ARG A 364 -2.24 -15.94 -16.58
CA ARG A 364 -1.61 -16.62 -17.72
C ARG A 364 -0.22 -16.08 -17.98
N ARG A 365 -0.01 -14.77 -17.81
CA ARG A 365 1.32 -14.15 -17.89
C ARG A 365 2.24 -14.66 -16.79
N ALA A 366 1.75 -14.70 -15.55
CA ALA A 366 2.52 -15.12 -14.39
C ALA A 366 2.85 -16.63 -14.39
N THR A 367 1.94 -17.44 -14.94
CA THR A 367 2.05 -18.91 -14.98
C THR A 367 2.50 -19.46 -16.34
N ARG A 368 3.01 -18.58 -17.25
CA ARG A 368 3.36 -18.95 -18.63
C ARG A 368 4.13 -20.28 -18.70
N SER A 369 3.63 -21.20 -19.51
CA SER A 369 4.27 -22.47 -19.82
C SER A 369 4.37 -22.58 -21.35
N PRO A 370 5.56 -22.80 -21.93
CA PRO A 370 5.72 -22.89 -23.38
C PRO A 370 4.77 -23.94 -24.00
N GLY A 371 4.07 -23.57 -25.07
CA GLY A 371 3.18 -24.48 -25.80
C GLY A 371 1.84 -24.81 -25.14
N ARG A 372 1.46 -24.19 -24.01
CA ARG A 372 0.16 -24.42 -23.35
C ARG A 372 -0.74 -23.16 -23.37
N SER A 373 -1.98 -23.33 -23.82
CA SER A 373 -3.06 -22.32 -23.72
C SER A 373 -3.85 -22.43 -22.42
N ALA A 374 -3.19 -22.80 -21.32
CA ALA A 374 -3.81 -23.09 -20.02
C ALA A 374 -2.96 -22.50 -18.89
N LEU A 375 -3.58 -22.22 -17.74
CA LEU A 375 -2.87 -21.87 -16.51
C LEU A 375 -2.20 -23.10 -15.94
N ASP A 376 -0.94 -22.97 -15.55
CA ASP A 376 -0.19 -23.99 -14.82
C ASP A 376 -0.46 -23.84 -13.32
N LEU A 377 -1.20 -24.78 -12.74
CA LEU A 377 -1.68 -24.68 -11.36
C LEU A 377 -0.57 -24.93 -10.33
N ASP A 378 0.45 -25.71 -10.67
CA ASP A 378 1.61 -25.93 -9.79
C ASP A 378 2.50 -24.68 -9.76
N ARG A 379 2.63 -23.99 -10.89
CA ARG A 379 3.28 -22.68 -10.94
C ARG A 379 2.47 -21.63 -10.19
N LEU A 380 1.14 -21.64 -10.30
CA LEU A 380 0.27 -20.76 -9.52
C LEU A 380 0.45 -20.98 -8.02
N ARG A 381 0.42 -22.23 -7.55
CA ARG A 381 0.72 -22.58 -6.15
C ARG A 381 2.09 -22.04 -5.71
N ARG A 382 3.13 -22.21 -6.53
CA ARG A 382 4.48 -21.70 -6.21
C ARG A 382 4.51 -20.18 -6.09
N LEU A 383 3.81 -19.46 -6.96
CA LEU A 383 3.70 -17.99 -6.83
C LEU A 383 3.09 -17.57 -5.49
N VAL A 384 2.10 -18.31 -4.98
CA VAL A 384 1.53 -18.07 -3.64
C VAL A 384 2.58 -18.37 -2.56
N ALA A 385 3.21 -19.55 -2.61
CA ALA A 385 4.20 -19.96 -1.61
C ALA A 385 5.39 -19.00 -1.51
N ASP A 386 5.84 -18.48 -2.66
CA ASP A 386 6.98 -17.56 -2.74
C ASP A 386 6.59 -16.10 -2.44
N GLY A 387 5.32 -15.79 -2.17
CA GLY A 387 4.84 -14.41 -2.00
C GLY A 387 4.93 -13.56 -3.27
N ARG A 388 4.93 -14.21 -4.45
CA ARG A 388 5.07 -13.60 -5.78
C ARG A 388 3.74 -13.55 -6.56
N PHE A 389 2.61 -13.70 -5.88
CA PHE A 389 1.30 -13.60 -6.52
C PHE A 389 1.11 -12.20 -7.16
N PRO A 390 0.53 -12.10 -8.38
CA PRO A 390 0.37 -10.81 -9.05
C PRO A 390 -0.58 -9.87 -8.31
N ASP A 391 -0.16 -8.62 -8.09
CA ASP A 391 -0.99 -7.62 -7.40
C ASP A 391 -2.23 -7.23 -8.21
N GLU A 392 -2.13 -7.29 -9.55
CA GLU A 392 -3.27 -7.04 -10.44
C GLU A 392 -4.37 -8.11 -10.33
N ALA A 393 -4.08 -9.23 -9.66
CA ALA A 393 -5.04 -10.28 -9.34
C ALA A 393 -5.50 -10.26 -7.87
N ALA A 394 -5.06 -9.28 -7.06
CA ALA A 394 -5.54 -9.09 -5.70
C ALA A 394 -6.99 -8.56 -5.67
N ASP A 395 -7.66 -8.69 -4.53
CA ASP A 395 -9.02 -8.17 -4.37
C ASP A 395 -9.03 -6.63 -4.51
N PRO A 396 -9.89 -6.07 -5.38
CA PRO A 396 -10.04 -4.64 -5.52
C PRO A 396 -10.53 -3.99 -4.22
N GLU A 397 -10.30 -2.70 -4.12
CA GLU A 397 -10.82 -1.87 -3.03
C GLU A 397 -12.26 -1.46 -3.38
N THR A 398 -13.24 -2.18 -2.81
CA THR A 398 -14.68 -1.98 -3.10
C THR A 398 -15.41 -1.20 -2.01
N ALA A 399 -14.78 -0.96 -0.86
CA ALA A 399 -15.41 -0.23 0.24
C ALA A 399 -15.56 1.25 -0.13
N ARG A 400 -16.76 1.80 0.09
CA ARG A 400 -17.03 3.23 -0.14
C ARG A 400 -16.23 4.11 0.82
N ILE A 401 -16.08 3.65 2.06
CA ILE A 401 -15.32 4.33 3.11
C ILE A 401 -13.99 3.61 3.31
N VAL A 402 -12.90 4.37 3.25
CA VAL A 402 -11.55 3.89 3.53
C VAL A 402 -10.97 4.64 4.73
N VAL A 403 -10.50 3.91 5.73
CA VAL A 403 -9.71 4.46 6.84
C VAL A 403 -8.24 4.25 6.51
N SER A 404 -7.47 5.33 6.44
CA SER A 404 -6.07 5.27 6.02
C SER A 404 -5.24 6.33 6.73
N THR A 405 -3.94 6.08 6.87
CA THR A 405 -3.03 7.19 7.14
C THR A 405 -2.90 8.07 5.90
N VAL A 406 -2.57 9.35 6.09
CA VAL A 406 -2.27 10.29 4.98
C VAL A 406 -1.23 9.70 4.02
N HIS A 407 -0.13 9.17 4.57
CA HIS A 407 0.96 8.54 3.82
C HIS A 407 0.51 7.43 2.89
N ARG A 408 -0.41 6.58 3.35
CA ARG A 408 -0.95 5.49 2.53
C ARG A 408 -1.93 6.01 1.50
N ALA A 409 -2.73 7.02 1.84
CA ALA A 409 -3.72 7.64 0.94
C ALA A 409 -3.11 8.45 -0.21
N LYS A 410 -1.80 8.77 -0.16
CA LYS A 410 -1.11 9.42 -1.27
C LYS A 410 -1.29 8.62 -2.58
N GLY A 411 -1.50 9.34 -3.67
CA GLY A 411 -1.80 8.77 -4.99
C GLY A 411 -3.25 8.32 -5.19
N LEU A 412 -4.07 8.24 -4.13
CA LEU A 412 -5.51 8.01 -4.28
C LEU A 412 -6.28 9.33 -4.34
N GLU A 413 -7.54 9.20 -4.76
CA GLU A 413 -8.52 10.27 -4.91
C GLU A 413 -9.83 9.82 -4.28
N PHE A 414 -10.50 10.72 -3.59
CA PHE A 414 -11.78 10.48 -2.95
C PHE A 414 -12.71 11.67 -3.21
N ASP A 415 -13.99 11.41 -3.37
CA ASP A 415 -14.98 12.47 -3.52
C ASP A 415 -15.05 13.30 -2.23
N ARG A 416 -15.02 12.62 -1.08
CA ARG A 416 -15.00 13.25 0.25
C ARG A 416 -13.80 12.82 1.08
N VAL A 417 -13.22 13.75 1.83
CA VAL A 417 -12.13 13.47 2.77
C VAL A 417 -12.45 14.04 4.12
N ILE A 418 -12.36 13.20 5.14
CA ILE A 418 -12.49 13.56 6.56
C ILE A 418 -11.10 13.43 7.18
N VAL A 419 -10.50 14.54 7.60
CA VAL A 419 -9.20 14.54 8.28
C VAL A 419 -9.42 14.56 9.79
N LEU A 420 -8.76 13.69 10.55
CA LEU A 420 -8.76 13.85 12.00
C LEU A 420 -8.08 15.17 12.36
N THR A 421 -8.69 15.98 13.24
CA THR A 421 -8.15 17.28 13.65
C THR A 421 -6.68 17.12 14.04
N PRO A 422 -5.76 17.75 13.30
CA PRO A 422 -4.34 17.59 13.55
C PRO A 422 -3.94 18.42 14.79
N PRO A 423 -2.91 17.99 15.54
CA PRO A 423 -2.44 18.73 16.70
C PRO A 423 -1.87 20.10 16.31
N THR A 424 -1.80 21.02 17.25
CA THR A 424 -1.07 22.29 17.08
C THR A 424 0.44 22.07 17.09
N VAL A 425 1.22 23.02 16.59
CA VAL A 425 2.69 23.02 16.68
C VAL A 425 3.15 22.93 18.14
N ALA A 426 2.45 23.61 19.05
CA ALA A 426 2.76 23.53 20.48
C ALA A 426 2.60 22.09 21.03
N GLU A 427 1.56 21.37 20.61
CA GLU A 427 1.35 19.97 20.98
C GLU A 427 2.38 19.05 20.32
N LEU A 428 2.74 19.31 19.05
CA LEU A 428 3.81 18.60 18.35
C LEU A 428 5.15 18.72 19.09
N HIS A 429 5.56 19.93 19.43
CA HIS A 429 6.77 20.18 20.21
C HIS A 429 6.71 19.55 21.61
N LYS A 430 5.55 19.57 22.26
CA LYS A 430 5.37 18.90 23.55
C LYS A 430 5.56 17.38 23.44
N GLN A 431 5.14 16.78 22.33
CA GLN A 431 5.18 15.35 22.12
C GLN A 431 6.54 14.85 21.61
N TYR A 432 7.18 15.57 20.70
CA TYR A 432 8.39 15.13 19.99
C TYR A 432 9.62 16.01 20.25
N GLY A 433 9.49 17.12 20.97
CA GLY A 433 10.60 18.03 21.24
C GLY A 433 11.23 18.57 19.96
N THR A 434 12.56 18.58 19.91
CA THR A 434 13.36 18.99 18.74
C THR A 434 13.35 17.97 17.60
N GLU A 435 12.76 16.78 17.80
CA GLU A 435 12.62 15.75 16.76
C GLU A 435 11.35 15.91 15.91
N ALA A 436 10.54 16.96 16.17
CA ALA A 436 9.35 17.24 15.38
C ALA A 436 9.73 17.65 13.94
N ASP A 437 9.40 16.79 12.98
CA ASP A 437 9.62 17.05 11.55
C ASP A 437 8.47 17.91 10.99
N LEU A 438 8.49 19.19 11.31
CA LEU A 438 7.46 20.16 10.89
C LEU A 438 7.32 20.27 9.36
N PRO A 439 8.40 20.25 8.55
CA PRO A 439 8.25 20.18 7.09
C PRO A 439 7.45 18.97 6.62
N ALA A 440 7.69 17.78 7.20
CA ALA A 440 6.91 16.58 6.88
C ALA A 440 5.46 16.69 7.35
N GLU A 441 5.19 17.25 8.54
CA GLU A 441 3.83 17.46 9.05
C GLU A 441 3.03 18.43 8.16
N ALA A 442 3.65 19.54 7.72
CA ALA A 442 3.02 20.51 6.82
C ALA A 442 2.68 19.89 5.46
N ARG A 443 3.61 19.14 4.86
CA ARG A 443 3.38 18.40 3.60
C ARG A 443 2.32 17.32 3.77
N ALA A 444 2.31 16.59 4.89
CA ALA A 444 1.28 15.60 5.17
C ALA A 444 -0.11 16.24 5.26
N LEU A 445 -0.25 17.35 5.99
CA LEU A 445 -1.53 18.06 6.08
C LEU A 445 -2.00 18.58 4.71
N TYR A 446 -1.09 19.17 3.93
CA TYR A 446 -1.37 19.58 2.55
C TYR A 446 -1.81 18.41 1.66
N VAL A 447 -1.12 17.27 1.74
CA VAL A 447 -1.50 16.05 1.00
C VAL A 447 -2.90 15.60 1.40
N ALA A 448 -3.21 15.58 2.69
CA ALA A 448 -4.51 15.17 3.22
C ALA A 448 -5.64 16.06 2.66
N MET A 449 -5.48 17.39 2.76
CA MET A 449 -6.48 18.36 2.29
C MET A 449 -6.67 18.30 0.76
N THR A 450 -5.59 18.05 0.00
CA THR A 450 -5.64 17.96 -1.47
C THR A 450 -6.05 16.58 -2.01
N ARG A 451 -6.44 15.64 -1.14
CA ARG A 451 -7.05 14.37 -1.57
C ARG A 451 -8.53 14.52 -1.91
N ALA A 452 -9.20 15.53 -1.35
CA ALA A 452 -10.62 15.78 -1.58
C ALA A 452 -10.87 16.25 -3.01
N ARG A 453 -11.84 15.64 -3.68
CA ARG A 453 -12.36 16.14 -4.96
C ARG A 453 -13.51 17.12 -4.76
N GLN A 454 -14.42 16.82 -3.84
CA GLN A 454 -15.64 17.62 -3.59
C GLN A 454 -15.63 18.17 -2.17
N ASP A 455 -15.66 17.30 -1.15
CA ASP A 455 -15.87 17.78 0.22
C ASP A 455 -14.64 17.50 1.09
N LEU A 456 -14.22 18.52 1.82
CA LEU A 456 -13.17 18.44 2.83
C LEU A 456 -13.78 18.74 4.19
N TYR A 457 -13.64 17.77 5.10
CA TYR A 457 -14.11 17.90 6.47
C TYR A 457 -12.99 17.59 7.45
N HIS A 458 -13.20 18.00 8.70
CA HIS A 458 -12.45 17.49 9.82
C HIS A 458 -13.37 16.99 10.92
N VAL A 459 -12.87 16.04 11.69
CA VAL A 459 -13.53 15.52 12.90
C VAL A 459 -12.52 15.46 14.03
N ARG A 460 -12.96 15.70 15.27
CA ARG A 460 -12.08 15.64 16.43
C ARG A 460 -11.38 14.27 16.48
N SER A 461 -10.07 14.27 16.75
CA SER A 461 -9.34 13.02 16.95
C SER A 461 -9.93 12.28 18.16
N PRO A 462 -10.30 11.00 18.04
CA PRO A 462 -10.69 10.19 19.19
C PRO A 462 -9.49 10.00 20.13
N GLU A 463 -9.78 9.64 21.38
CA GLU A 463 -8.75 9.26 22.34
C GLU A 463 -8.05 7.98 21.88
N VAL A 464 -6.73 8.05 21.79
CA VAL A 464 -5.90 6.92 21.37
C VAL A 464 -5.30 6.28 22.62
N PRO A 465 -5.50 4.97 22.85
CA PRO A 465 -4.94 4.31 24.02
C PRO A 465 -3.40 4.32 23.97
N ILE A 466 -2.75 4.21 25.13
CA ILE A 466 -1.28 4.18 25.22
C ILE A 466 -0.78 2.87 24.62
N ILE A 467 -0.36 2.92 23.35
CA ILE A 467 0.22 1.78 22.63
C ILE A 467 1.73 1.79 22.82
N LYS A 468 2.25 0.72 23.42
CA LYS A 468 3.68 0.48 23.66
C LYS A 468 4.17 -0.69 22.79
N ARG A 469 5.48 -0.91 22.73
CA ARG A 469 6.10 -2.07 22.08
C ARG A 469 6.79 -2.96 23.11
N ALA A 470 6.68 -4.27 22.94
CA ALA A 470 7.33 -5.23 23.82
C ALA A 470 8.82 -5.42 23.47
N GLY A 471 9.68 -5.33 24.48
CA GLY A 471 11.13 -5.51 24.34
C GLY A 471 11.87 -4.29 23.79
N THR A 472 13.17 -4.45 23.52
CA THR A 472 14.07 -3.39 23.00
C THR A 472 14.22 -3.40 21.48
N ARG A 473 13.64 -4.39 20.80
CA ARG A 473 13.72 -4.51 19.33
C ARG A 473 12.68 -3.60 18.66
N LYS A 474 13.07 -2.91 17.58
CA LYS A 474 12.17 -2.09 16.76
C LYS A 474 10.92 -2.86 16.26
N ASN A 475 11.03 -4.19 16.13
CA ASN A 475 9.98 -5.08 15.65
C ASN A 475 9.19 -5.78 16.76
N GLY A 476 9.24 -5.28 18.00
CA GLY A 476 8.42 -5.81 19.08
C GLY A 476 6.92 -5.62 18.85
N ARG A 477 6.11 -6.61 19.27
CA ARG A 477 4.63 -6.55 19.20
C ARG A 477 4.12 -5.32 19.94
N ARG A 478 3.15 -4.65 19.31
CA ARG A 478 2.42 -3.52 19.90
C ARG A 478 1.36 -4.00 20.87
N PHE A 479 1.28 -3.35 22.02
CA PHE A 479 0.33 -3.70 23.08
C PHE A 479 -0.28 -2.45 23.72
N VAL A 480 -1.49 -2.58 24.23
CA VAL A 480 -2.18 -1.53 24.98
C VAL A 480 -1.67 -1.59 26.43
N GLY A 481 -1.06 -0.50 26.88
CA GLY A 481 -0.58 -0.35 28.25
C GLY A 481 -1.15 0.91 28.91
N GLY A 482 -0.58 1.27 30.05
CA GLY A 482 -0.95 2.46 30.81
C GLY A 482 0.27 3.28 31.21
N TRP A 483 0.13 4.15 32.20
CA TRP A 483 1.23 4.98 32.70
C TRP A 483 2.31 4.14 33.38
N ARG A 484 1.96 2.98 33.95
CA ARG A 484 2.93 2.10 34.61
C ARG A 484 3.60 1.19 33.59
N SER A 485 4.83 0.81 33.87
CA SER A 485 5.64 -0.02 32.96
C SER A 485 5.11 -1.46 32.82
N TYR A 486 4.32 -1.94 33.79
CA TYR A 486 3.75 -3.29 33.83
C TYR A 486 2.27 -3.36 33.42
N ASP A 487 1.63 -2.23 33.09
CA ASP A 487 0.23 -2.23 32.64
C ASP A 487 0.10 -2.92 31.28
N ARG A 488 -0.79 -3.91 31.18
CA ARG A 488 -1.02 -4.75 30.00
C ARG A 488 -2.52 -5.00 29.83
N PHE A 489 -3.16 -4.23 28.96
CA PHE A 489 -4.61 -4.29 28.74
C PHE A 489 -5.01 -4.95 27.44
N GLY A 490 -4.09 -5.13 26.49
CA GLY A 490 -4.42 -5.68 25.18
C GLY A 490 -3.23 -5.76 24.22
N VAL A 491 -3.47 -6.26 23.01
CA VAL A 491 -2.51 -6.37 21.92
C VAL A 491 -3.08 -5.79 20.63
N VAL A 492 -2.22 -5.28 19.76
CA VAL A 492 -2.60 -4.95 18.38
C VAL A 492 -2.42 -6.20 17.53
N ALA A 493 -3.42 -6.56 16.73
CA ALA A 493 -3.34 -7.69 15.82
C ALA A 493 -2.41 -7.40 14.62
N GLU A 494 -1.74 -8.43 14.12
CA GLU A 494 -0.86 -8.40 12.96
C GLU A 494 -1.21 -9.50 11.95
N ALA A 495 -0.87 -9.30 10.67
CA ALA A 495 -1.20 -10.19 9.56
C ALA A 495 -0.78 -11.67 9.73
N GLY A 496 0.20 -11.95 10.61
CA GLY A 496 0.73 -13.30 10.88
C GLY A 496 0.20 -13.94 12.16
N ASP A 497 -0.84 -13.38 12.78
CA ASP A 497 -1.33 -13.83 14.08
C ASP A 497 -2.13 -15.12 14.03
N VAL A 498 -2.63 -15.49 12.86
CA VAL A 498 -3.38 -16.73 12.64
C VAL A 498 -2.43 -17.79 12.07
N CYS A 499 -2.52 -19.01 12.61
CA CYS A 499 -1.71 -20.15 12.18
C CYS A 499 -1.91 -20.45 10.69
N ARG A 500 -0.80 -20.64 9.97
CA ARG A 500 -0.79 -20.97 8.55
C ARG A 500 -0.26 -22.37 8.26
N ASP A 501 0.32 -23.03 9.26
CA ASP A 501 0.99 -24.33 9.10
C ASP A 501 0.01 -25.48 8.92
N ASN A 502 -1.17 -25.36 9.53
CA ASN A 502 -2.27 -26.32 9.45
C ASN A 502 -3.56 -25.63 9.00
N PRO A 503 -4.43 -26.34 8.27
CA PRO A 503 -5.72 -25.79 7.89
C PRO A 503 -6.62 -25.56 9.12
N PRO A 504 -7.45 -24.50 9.10
CA PRO A 504 -8.53 -24.33 10.06
C PRO A 504 -9.41 -25.58 10.12
N GLY A 505 -9.64 -26.09 11.32
CA GLY A 505 -10.39 -27.33 11.54
C GLY A 505 -9.59 -28.63 11.33
N HIS A 506 -8.26 -28.59 11.19
CA HIS A 506 -7.44 -29.80 11.01
C HIS A 506 -7.60 -30.84 12.13
N ALA A 507 -7.90 -30.41 13.36
CA ALA A 507 -8.15 -31.29 14.50
C ALA A 507 -9.61 -31.78 14.60
N THR A 508 -10.50 -31.24 13.77
CA THR A 508 -11.94 -31.54 13.76
C THR A 508 -12.40 -31.84 12.34
N ASP A 509 -13.01 -30.87 11.66
CA ASP A 509 -13.46 -30.97 10.27
C ASP A 509 -13.01 -29.73 9.49
N ALA A 510 -11.89 -29.88 8.79
CA ALA A 510 -11.34 -28.80 7.97
C ALA A 510 -12.23 -28.49 6.76
N THR A 511 -12.87 -29.49 6.15
CA THR A 511 -13.71 -29.27 4.96
C THR A 511 -14.95 -28.44 5.31
N ALA A 512 -15.62 -28.78 6.41
CA ALA A 512 -16.75 -27.98 6.91
C ALA A 512 -16.31 -26.59 7.36
N THR A 513 -15.11 -26.45 7.93
CA THR A 513 -14.57 -25.14 8.34
C THR A 513 -14.22 -24.27 7.14
N GLN A 514 -13.61 -24.82 6.09
CA GLN A 514 -13.35 -24.08 4.84
C GLN A 514 -14.66 -23.63 4.17
N THR A 515 -15.69 -24.47 4.19
CA THR A 515 -17.03 -24.11 3.70
C THR A 515 -17.64 -22.97 4.51
N TYR A 516 -17.53 -23.03 5.84
CA TYR A 516 -18.00 -21.97 6.73
C TYR A 516 -17.27 -20.64 6.50
N LEU A 517 -15.94 -20.67 6.39
CA LEU A 517 -15.15 -19.48 6.05
C LEU A 517 -15.68 -18.83 4.77
N LEU A 518 -15.90 -19.64 3.73
CA LEU A 518 -16.30 -19.16 2.41
C LEU A 518 -17.70 -18.50 2.39
N HIS A 519 -18.65 -18.96 3.21
CA HIS A 519 -20.05 -18.53 3.14
C HIS A 519 -20.49 -17.61 4.28
N GLU A 520 -19.84 -17.69 5.45
CA GLU A 520 -20.31 -17.04 6.67
C GLU A 520 -19.34 -15.98 7.21
N VAL A 521 -18.08 -15.98 6.73
CA VAL A 521 -17.02 -15.11 7.25
C VAL A 521 -16.66 -14.05 6.22
N GLY A 522 -16.74 -12.78 6.62
CA GLY A 522 -16.44 -11.63 5.77
C GLY A 522 -15.72 -10.51 6.52
N PRO A 523 -15.10 -9.55 5.78
CA PRO A 523 -14.42 -8.40 6.37
C PRO A 523 -15.27 -7.62 7.37
N GLY A 524 -14.64 -7.10 8.41
CA GLY A 524 -15.28 -6.28 9.45
C GLY A 524 -16.05 -7.07 10.52
N GLN A 525 -16.30 -8.37 10.32
CA GLN A 525 -16.99 -9.19 11.32
C GLN A 525 -16.11 -9.44 12.56
N GLU A 526 -16.74 -9.50 13.74
CA GLU A 526 -16.05 -9.68 15.01
C GLU A 526 -15.48 -11.09 15.17
N VAL A 527 -14.26 -11.16 15.72
CA VAL A 527 -13.62 -12.41 16.14
C VAL A 527 -13.04 -12.30 17.54
N LEU A 528 -12.97 -13.45 18.20
CA LEU A 528 -12.48 -13.61 19.55
C LEU A 528 -11.31 -14.60 19.54
N LEU A 529 -10.22 -14.29 20.23
CA LEU A 529 -9.24 -15.30 20.61
C LEU A 529 -9.55 -15.79 22.01
N ARG A 530 -9.80 -17.10 22.16
CA ARG A 530 -10.07 -17.74 23.45
C ARG A 530 -8.97 -18.73 23.80
N LYS A 531 -8.43 -18.63 25.01
CA LYS A 531 -7.42 -19.57 25.53
C LYS A 531 -8.03 -20.97 25.61
N ARG A 532 -7.35 -21.99 25.06
CA ARG A 532 -7.84 -23.38 25.09
C ARG A 532 -7.64 -24.03 26.46
N HIS A 533 -6.49 -23.82 27.07
CA HIS A 533 -6.08 -24.36 28.37
C HIS A 533 -4.91 -23.55 28.93
N ASP A 534 -4.52 -23.77 30.19
CA ASP A 534 -3.46 -23.00 30.84
C ASP A 534 -2.03 -23.48 30.56
N LEU A 535 -1.85 -24.69 30.01
CA LEU A 535 -0.51 -25.21 29.69
C LEU A 535 0.15 -24.36 28.59
N PRO A 536 1.34 -23.77 28.84
CA PRO A 536 2.11 -23.07 27.82
C PRO A 536 2.46 -24.00 26.65
N ALA A 537 2.43 -23.47 25.43
CA ALA A 537 2.81 -24.24 24.24
C ALA A 537 4.32 -24.53 24.15
N GLY A 538 5.13 -23.83 24.95
CA GLY A 538 6.58 -23.95 25.05
C GLY A 538 7.14 -23.00 26.10
N GLU A 539 8.44 -23.12 26.41
CA GLU A 539 9.10 -22.37 27.49
C GLU A 539 8.97 -20.84 27.38
N ALA A 540 8.93 -20.32 26.15
CA ALA A 540 8.78 -18.90 25.84
C ALA A 540 7.52 -18.60 25.01
N GLN A 541 6.43 -19.34 25.25
CA GLN A 541 5.15 -19.17 24.56
C GLN A 541 4.01 -19.01 25.55
N SER A 542 2.99 -18.25 25.15
CA SER A 542 1.69 -18.32 25.83
C SER A 542 1.05 -19.70 25.62
N PRO A 543 -0.02 -20.01 26.38
CA PRO A 543 -0.91 -21.11 26.03
C PRO A 543 -1.54 -20.90 24.64
N PRO A 544 -2.11 -21.96 24.03
CA PRO A 544 -2.76 -21.87 22.73
C PRO A 544 -4.12 -21.15 22.80
N TYR A 545 -4.40 -20.36 21.77
CA TYR A 545 -5.66 -19.64 21.60
C TYR A 545 -6.39 -20.11 20.33
N ALA A 546 -7.68 -20.40 20.46
CA ALA A 546 -8.58 -20.66 19.35
C ALA A 546 -9.18 -19.34 18.84
N LEU A 547 -9.27 -19.18 17.52
CA LEU A 547 -9.95 -18.06 16.88
C LEU A 547 -11.41 -18.43 16.63
N LEU A 548 -12.33 -17.66 17.21
CA LEU A 548 -13.77 -17.92 17.17
C LEU A 548 -14.50 -16.82 16.40
N HIS A 549 -15.39 -17.22 15.48
CA HIS A 549 -16.37 -16.36 14.83
C HIS A 549 -17.77 -16.90 15.12
N ARG A 550 -18.65 -16.06 15.70
CA ARG A 550 -20.00 -16.47 16.16
C ARG A 550 -19.99 -17.76 17.00
N GLY A 551 -18.97 -17.92 17.85
CA GLY A 551 -18.76 -19.09 18.71
C GLY A 551 -18.18 -20.33 18.01
N ARG A 552 -18.04 -20.34 16.69
CA ARG A 552 -17.42 -21.43 15.93
C ARG A 552 -15.93 -21.20 15.76
N GLU A 553 -15.13 -22.24 15.97
CA GLU A 553 -13.69 -22.20 15.70
C GLU A 553 -13.42 -22.11 14.20
N ILE A 554 -12.66 -21.10 13.80
CA ILE A 554 -12.30 -20.80 12.41
C ILE A 554 -10.79 -20.73 12.20
N GLY A 555 -10.00 -21.08 13.22
CA GLY A 555 -8.55 -21.05 13.19
C GLY A 555 -7.97 -21.04 14.60
N GLU A 556 -6.67 -20.85 14.68
CA GLU A 556 -5.94 -20.74 15.95
C GLU A 556 -4.82 -19.71 15.83
N ALA A 557 -4.37 -19.18 16.97
CA ALA A 557 -3.25 -18.26 17.00
C ALA A 557 -1.95 -18.95 16.57
N SER A 558 -1.12 -18.26 15.80
CA SER A 558 0.16 -18.76 15.32
C SER A 558 1.18 -18.91 16.46
N GLU A 559 2.25 -19.67 16.22
CA GLU A 559 3.37 -19.73 17.16
C GLU A 559 3.98 -18.33 17.41
N ARG A 560 4.14 -17.55 16.35
CA ARG A 560 4.63 -16.17 16.44
C ARG A 560 3.79 -15.34 17.41
N PHE A 561 2.47 -15.40 17.28
CA PHE A 561 1.57 -14.70 18.20
C PHE A 561 1.83 -15.12 19.65
N ARG A 562 1.93 -16.42 19.93
CA ARG A 562 2.14 -16.94 21.29
C ARG A 562 3.49 -16.52 21.88
N GLN A 563 4.55 -16.54 21.09
CA GLN A 563 5.88 -16.08 21.49
C GLN A 563 5.88 -14.57 21.80
N GLU A 564 5.20 -13.78 20.97
CA GLU A 564 5.12 -12.33 21.16
C GLU A 564 4.20 -11.94 22.32
N LEU A 565 3.07 -12.63 22.51
CA LEU A 565 2.21 -12.46 23.69
C LEU A 565 2.96 -12.82 24.97
N PHE A 566 3.79 -13.86 24.95
CA PHE A 566 4.68 -14.17 26.06
C PHE A 566 5.61 -13.00 26.38
N ARG A 567 6.25 -12.38 25.37
CA ARG A 567 7.11 -11.20 25.57
C ARG A 567 6.35 -9.99 26.09
N VAL A 568 5.10 -9.80 25.66
CA VAL A 568 4.24 -8.72 26.17
C VAL A 568 3.96 -8.93 27.67
N GLN A 569 3.59 -10.14 28.08
CA GLN A 569 3.22 -10.46 29.46
C GLN A 569 4.42 -10.67 30.40
N LYS A 570 5.59 -11.06 29.88
CA LYS A 570 6.83 -11.27 30.64
C LYS A 570 7.57 -9.94 30.86
N VAL A 571 7.12 -9.15 31.84
CA VAL A 571 7.66 -7.81 32.14
C VAL A 571 9.13 -7.83 32.56
N ASN A 572 9.54 -8.84 33.34
CA ASN A 572 10.93 -9.05 33.76
C ASN A 572 11.18 -10.53 34.05
N ARG A 573 12.42 -10.90 34.41
CA ARG A 573 12.83 -12.30 34.60
C ARG A 573 12.01 -13.04 35.67
N THR A 574 11.70 -12.38 36.77
CA THR A 574 10.99 -12.96 37.93
C THR A 574 9.47 -12.84 37.83
N TRP A 575 8.96 -12.05 36.88
CA TRP A 575 7.53 -11.83 36.68
C TRP A 575 6.87 -13.09 36.10
N ASP A 576 5.88 -13.65 36.76
CA ASP A 576 5.10 -14.76 36.20
C ASP A 576 4.01 -14.21 35.27
N PRO A 577 4.03 -14.54 33.97
CA PRO A 577 3.03 -14.04 33.03
C PRO A 577 1.63 -14.53 33.41
N TRP A 578 0.67 -13.63 33.47
CA TRP A 578 -0.73 -14.00 33.45
C TRP A 578 -1.23 -14.07 31.99
N TRP A 579 -2.10 -15.04 31.69
CA TRP A 579 -2.66 -15.24 30.35
C TRP A 579 -4.13 -14.86 30.29
N PRO A 580 -4.55 -13.97 29.35
CA PRO A 580 -5.96 -13.63 29.18
C PRO A 580 -6.78 -14.85 28.80
N ASP A 581 -7.99 -14.98 29.33
CA ASP A 581 -8.90 -16.05 28.92
C ASP A 581 -9.49 -15.75 27.54
N GLU A 582 -9.74 -14.46 27.30
CA GLU A 582 -10.27 -13.94 26.04
C GLU A 582 -9.55 -12.67 25.60
N ILE A 583 -9.42 -12.50 24.29
CA ILE A 583 -8.95 -11.26 23.65
C ILE A 583 -10.06 -10.83 22.67
N ARG A 584 -10.70 -9.69 22.95
CA ARG A 584 -11.90 -9.19 22.25
C ARG A 584 -11.63 -7.87 21.52
N GLY A 585 -12.49 -7.48 20.58
CA GLY A 585 -12.31 -6.26 19.76
C GLY A 585 -11.48 -6.49 18.49
N LEU A 586 -11.17 -7.75 18.17
CA LEU A 586 -10.53 -8.14 16.92
C LEU A 586 -11.59 -8.38 15.85
N ARG A 587 -11.21 -8.17 14.58
CA ARG A 587 -12.10 -8.33 13.43
C ARG A 587 -11.42 -9.07 12.29
N ILE A 588 -12.23 -9.68 11.43
CA ILE A 588 -11.76 -10.21 10.14
C ILE A 588 -11.31 -9.04 9.28
N ASP A 589 -10.04 -9.03 8.87
CA ASP A 589 -9.55 -8.13 7.83
C ASP A 589 -10.00 -8.66 6.45
N THR A 590 -9.62 -9.91 6.17
CA THR A 590 -9.98 -10.62 4.94
C THR A 590 -9.77 -12.13 5.11
N LEU A 591 -10.23 -12.90 4.13
CA LEU A 591 -9.82 -14.28 3.95
C LEU A 591 -8.66 -14.33 2.97
N GLU A 592 -7.60 -15.06 3.33
CA GLU A 592 -6.41 -15.21 2.49
C GLU A 592 -6.11 -16.67 2.16
N THR A 593 -5.56 -16.88 0.97
CA THR A 593 -5.01 -18.14 0.51
C THR A 593 -3.61 -18.31 1.08
N VAL A 594 -3.35 -19.45 1.74
CA VAL A 594 -2.02 -19.82 2.23
C VAL A 594 -1.62 -21.20 1.74
N THR A 595 -0.31 -21.41 1.69
CA THR A 595 0.29 -22.70 1.38
C THR A 595 0.94 -23.29 2.62
N GLY A 596 0.70 -24.56 2.88
CA GLY A 596 1.45 -25.36 3.83
C GLY A 596 1.95 -26.66 3.21
N SER A 597 2.23 -27.64 4.07
CA SER A 597 2.67 -28.96 3.62
C SER A 597 1.54 -29.69 2.88
N VAL A 598 1.92 -30.46 1.85
CA VAL A 598 0.97 -31.32 1.13
C VAL A 598 0.32 -32.33 2.07
N ALA A 599 1.10 -32.89 3.00
CA ALA A 599 0.61 -33.83 4.01
C ALA A 599 -0.47 -33.22 4.91
N ALA A 600 -0.29 -31.97 5.38
CA ALA A 600 -1.28 -31.29 6.20
C ALA A 600 -2.61 -31.09 5.45
N GLY A 601 -2.54 -30.68 4.17
CA GLY A 601 -3.73 -30.54 3.31
C GLY A 601 -4.44 -31.87 3.07
N ALA A 602 -3.70 -32.92 2.70
CA ALA A 602 -4.24 -34.24 2.43
C ALA A 602 -4.88 -34.88 3.69
N ASN A 603 -4.20 -34.81 4.84
CA ASN A 603 -4.72 -35.33 6.11
C ASN A 603 -6.00 -34.61 6.56
N ALA A 604 -6.15 -33.34 6.18
CA ALA A 604 -7.33 -32.55 6.46
C ALA A 604 -8.44 -32.69 5.40
N GLY A 605 -8.25 -33.52 4.37
CA GLY A 605 -9.22 -33.72 3.29
C GLY A 605 -9.32 -32.55 2.29
N LEU A 606 -8.33 -31.67 2.24
CA LEU A 606 -8.34 -30.47 1.37
C LEU A 606 -7.60 -30.66 0.04
N GLY A 607 -7.19 -31.89 -0.27
CA GLY A 607 -6.44 -32.24 -1.48
C GLY A 607 -4.92 -32.26 -1.30
N ASP A 608 -4.22 -32.63 -2.36
CA ASP A 608 -2.77 -32.88 -2.41
C ASP A 608 -1.94 -31.64 -2.77
N ARG A 609 -2.59 -30.48 -2.95
CA ARG A 609 -1.91 -29.22 -3.26
C ARG A 609 -1.49 -28.44 -2.04
N GLY A 610 -1.72 -28.90 -0.81
CA GLY A 610 -1.27 -28.22 0.42
C GLY A 610 -1.64 -26.74 0.49
N ILE A 611 -2.87 -26.38 0.09
CA ILE A 611 -3.36 -25.01 0.00
C ILE A 611 -4.75 -24.90 0.64
N TRP A 612 -5.00 -23.82 1.36
CA TRP A 612 -6.28 -23.58 2.04
C TRP A 612 -6.50 -22.10 2.34
N THR A 613 -7.71 -21.78 2.76
CA THR A 613 -8.11 -20.44 3.20
C THR A 613 -7.89 -20.30 4.71
N VAL A 614 -7.34 -19.18 5.14
CA VAL A 614 -7.28 -18.77 6.55
C VAL A 614 -7.88 -17.38 6.73
N PRO A 615 -8.52 -17.10 7.87
CA PRO A 615 -8.91 -15.74 8.22
C PRO A 615 -7.67 -14.93 8.61
N ARG A 616 -7.56 -13.71 8.11
CA ARG A 616 -6.65 -12.69 8.63
C ARG A 616 -7.41 -11.78 9.58
N ILE A 617 -6.77 -11.39 10.67
CA ILE A 617 -7.37 -10.55 11.70
C ILE A 617 -6.68 -9.19 11.81
N THR A 618 -7.44 -8.19 12.28
CA THR A 618 -6.96 -6.83 12.53
C THR A 618 -7.66 -6.24 13.77
N GLY A 619 -7.21 -5.06 14.19
CA GLY A 619 -7.80 -4.31 15.30
C GLY A 619 -6.97 -4.32 16.59
N ILE A 620 -7.58 -3.78 17.64
CA ILE A 620 -7.01 -3.70 18.99
C ILE A 620 -7.74 -4.72 19.86
N GLY A 621 -7.03 -5.79 20.23
CA GLY A 621 -7.53 -6.87 21.06
C GLY A 621 -7.36 -6.58 22.55
N MET A 622 -8.46 -6.37 23.28
CA MET A 622 -8.45 -6.14 24.73
C MET A 622 -8.53 -7.44 25.51
N PHE A 623 -7.73 -7.55 26.57
CA PHE A 623 -7.64 -8.71 27.45
C PHE A 623 -8.82 -8.78 28.42
N ARG A 624 -9.36 -9.98 28.61
CA ARG A 624 -10.45 -10.26 29.55
C ARG A 624 -10.19 -11.54 30.35
N ARG A 625 -10.62 -11.56 31.62
CA ARG A 625 -10.74 -12.77 32.46
C ARG A 625 -12.15 -13.35 32.38
N ALA A 626 -12.27 -14.66 32.49
CA ALA A 626 -13.57 -15.33 32.53
C ALA A 626 -14.40 -14.91 33.76
N ASP A 627 -13.74 -14.60 34.88
CA ASP A 627 -14.38 -14.39 36.19
C ASP A 627 -14.79 -12.93 36.48
N ASN A 628 -14.47 -11.98 35.61
CA ASN A 628 -14.91 -10.58 35.72
C ASN A 628 -15.81 -10.22 34.53
N GLU A 629 -17.06 -9.84 34.79
CA GLU A 629 -17.93 -9.24 33.77
C GLU A 629 -17.49 -7.81 33.39
N GLU A 630 -16.60 -7.20 34.18
CA GLU A 630 -16.03 -5.88 33.90
C GLU A 630 -14.88 -5.97 32.88
N GLU A 631 -15.00 -5.24 31.77
CA GLU A 631 -13.86 -4.84 30.96
C GLU A 631 -12.83 -4.14 31.88
N GLN A 632 -11.55 -4.49 31.77
CA GLN A 632 -10.51 -3.66 32.38
C GLN A 632 -10.48 -2.35 31.61
N GLY A 633 -11.18 -1.35 32.16
CA GLY A 633 -11.26 0.01 31.60
C GLY A 633 -9.87 0.56 31.32
N ALA A 634 -9.71 1.07 30.10
CA ALA A 634 -8.49 1.71 29.61
C ALA A 634 -8.38 3.16 30.11
#